data_AF-A0A1G0DYG3-F1
#
_entry.id   AF-A0A1G0DYG3-F1
#
_cell.length_a   1.000
_cell.length_b   1.000
_cell.length_c   1.000
_cell.angle_alpha   90.00
_cell.angle_beta   90.00
_cell.angle_gamma   90.00
#
_symmetry.space_group_name_H-M   'P 1'
#
loop_
_entity.id
_entity.type
_entity.pdbx_description
1 polymer ?
#
loop_
_entity_poly.entity_id
_entity_poly.type
_entity_poly.pdbx_seq_one_letter_code
_entity_poly.pdbx_strand_id
1 'polypeptide(L)'
;MNIQEYKDSKKELYERFAETVKNILGISIAQEKYHLQQIQYRAKNIGSLQEKLKNLSVVDSDKIEEEIKDLAGCRIIFYYNNDVTRFIQSGIIRDNFDVDYKRSKIFYHNKDADSANAQYTANHYLVKLKPEKTFLPEYQDFDGLWCEIQIHTILNHAWSETNHDILYKKPQTEGFGENLLNSMGKKLNDVMGKYLIPAGYEFQKIQLDYQHFLEGKTLLNSNIMQKVKDNVDNNVRYEILERYKEYTLPHFDNYQDELGNIIRH
;
A
#
# COMPACT_ATOMS: atom_id res chain seq x y z
N MET A 1 22.83 4.11 -20.11
CA MET A 1 22.29 5.35 -20.68
C MET A 1 22.72 6.52 -19.83
N ASN A 2 23.04 7.65 -20.46
CA ASN A 2 23.24 8.92 -19.77
C ASN A 2 21.95 9.74 -19.69
N ILE A 3 22.03 10.92 -19.08
CA ILE A 3 20.84 11.73 -18.78
C ILE A 3 20.18 12.32 -20.03
N GLN A 4 20.98 12.62 -21.05
CA GLN A 4 20.49 13.16 -22.31
C GLN A 4 19.75 12.06 -23.09
N GLU A 5 20.30 10.86 -23.14
CA GLU A 5 19.63 9.69 -23.72
C GLU A 5 18.31 9.37 -23.00
N TYR A 6 18.29 9.48 -21.66
CA TYR A 6 17.06 9.32 -20.89
C TYR A 6 16.01 10.35 -21.29
N LYS A 7 16.40 11.62 -21.34
CA LYS A 7 15.52 12.74 -21.69
C LYS A 7 14.94 12.59 -23.10
N ASP A 8 15.76 12.23 -24.07
CA ASP A 8 15.39 12.29 -25.48
C ASP A 8 14.68 11.03 -25.97
N SER A 9 15.00 9.86 -25.41
CA SER A 9 14.56 8.58 -26.00
C SER A 9 14.09 7.51 -25.02
N LYS A 10 14.52 7.52 -23.75
CA LYS A 10 14.19 6.43 -22.81
C LYS A 10 13.07 6.77 -21.82
N LYS A 11 12.78 8.04 -21.56
CA LYS A 11 11.73 8.42 -20.61
C LYS A 11 10.38 7.80 -20.97
N GLU A 12 9.99 7.82 -22.25
CA GLU A 12 8.75 7.20 -22.72
C GLU A 12 8.75 5.68 -22.52
N LEU A 13 9.90 5.02 -22.71
CA LEU A 13 10.04 3.59 -22.42
C LEU A 13 9.75 3.27 -20.94
N TYR A 14 10.32 4.05 -20.01
CA TYR A 14 10.05 3.87 -18.58
C TYR A 14 8.62 4.23 -18.19
N GLU A 15 7.98 5.17 -18.88
CA GLU A 15 6.57 5.51 -18.67
C GLU A 15 5.67 4.33 -19.10
N ARG A 16 5.86 3.80 -20.31
CA ARG A 16 5.15 2.60 -20.79
C ARG A 16 5.37 1.39 -19.88
N PHE A 17 6.59 1.23 -19.36
CA PHE A 17 6.89 0.17 -18.41
C PHE A 17 6.15 0.35 -17.08
N ALA A 18 6.14 1.57 -16.52
CA ALA A 18 5.41 1.88 -15.30
C ALA A 18 3.90 1.67 -15.46
N GLU A 19 3.34 2.06 -16.62
CA GLU A 19 1.94 1.80 -16.97
C GLU A 19 1.63 0.31 -17.04
N THR A 20 2.52 -0.47 -17.66
CA THR A 20 2.40 -1.94 -17.75
C THR A 20 2.37 -2.57 -16.36
N VAL A 21 3.28 -2.16 -15.47
CA VAL A 21 3.30 -2.61 -14.06
C VAL A 21 1.99 -2.24 -13.36
N LYS A 22 1.50 -1.01 -13.53
CA LYS A 22 0.20 -0.56 -12.99
C LYS A 22 -0.97 -1.41 -13.51
N ASN A 23 -0.97 -1.81 -14.77
CA ASN A 23 -2.02 -2.64 -15.35
C ASN A 23 -2.01 -4.07 -14.80
N ILE A 24 -0.83 -4.69 -14.67
CA ILE A 24 -0.66 -6.01 -14.04
C ILE A 24 -1.17 -5.99 -12.59
N LEU A 25 -0.79 -4.97 -11.83
CA LEU A 25 -1.23 -4.78 -10.45
C LEU A 25 -2.74 -4.55 -10.37
N GLY A 26 -3.30 -3.71 -11.26
CA GLY A 26 -4.73 -3.44 -11.30
C GLY A 26 -5.57 -4.70 -11.53
N ILE A 27 -5.16 -5.56 -12.47
CA ILE A 27 -5.83 -6.84 -12.72
C ILE A 27 -5.73 -7.76 -11.51
N SER A 28 -4.54 -7.88 -10.92
CA SER A 28 -4.30 -8.78 -9.78
C SER A 28 -5.05 -8.33 -8.52
N ILE A 29 -5.14 -7.02 -8.27
CA ILE A 29 -5.85 -6.46 -7.13
C ILE A 29 -7.37 -6.58 -7.32
N ALA A 30 -7.88 -6.43 -8.54
CA ALA A 30 -9.32 -6.50 -8.84
C ALA A 30 -9.92 -7.91 -8.63
N GLN A 31 -9.10 -8.95 -8.61
CA GLN A 31 -9.53 -10.32 -8.29
C GLN A 31 -9.84 -10.51 -6.80
N GLU A 32 -9.45 -9.55 -5.97
CA GLU A 32 -9.54 -9.61 -4.51
C GLU A 32 -10.36 -8.43 -3.96
N LYS A 33 -10.91 -8.61 -2.75
CA LYS A 33 -11.67 -7.55 -2.07
C LYS A 33 -10.74 -6.58 -1.33
N TYR A 34 -10.07 -5.71 -2.08
CA TYR A 34 -9.29 -4.59 -1.55
C TYR A 34 -10.04 -3.26 -1.68
N HIS A 35 -9.90 -2.37 -0.70
CA HIS A 35 -10.36 -0.97 -0.81
C HIS A 35 -9.27 -0.14 -1.49
N LEU A 36 -9.05 -0.42 -2.77
CA LEU A 36 -8.13 0.32 -3.62
C LEU A 36 -8.71 1.70 -3.95
N GLN A 37 -7.96 2.76 -3.66
CA GLN A 37 -8.33 4.11 -4.08
C GLN A 37 -7.85 4.38 -5.51
N GLN A 38 -6.56 4.18 -5.78
CA GLN A 38 -6.00 4.26 -7.13
C GLN A 38 -4.62 3.60 -7.22
N ILE A 39 -4.18 3.36 -8.46
CA ILE A 39 -2.79 3.02 -8.77
C ILE A 39 -2.25 4.11 -9.71
N GLN A 40 -1.26 4.86 -9.23
CA GLN A 40 -0.55 5.85 -10.01
C GLN A 40 0.68 5.21 -10.67
N TYR A 41 1.10 5.74 -11.81
CA TYR A 41 2.36 5.39 -12.44
C TYR A 41 3.03 6.65 -12.97
N ARG A 42 4.36 6.60 -13.10
CA ARG A 42 5.16 7.66 -13.72
C ARG A 42 6.54 7.17 -14.12
N ALA A 43 7.12 7.78 -15.14
CA ALA A 43 8.56 7.86 -15.30
C ALA A 43 9.14 8.98 -14.42
N LYS A 44 10.39 8.82 -13.99
CA LYS A 44 11.08 9.82 -13.17
C LYS A 44 11.22 11.14 -13.94
N ASN A 45 10.84 12.24 -13.29
CA ASN A 45 11.01 13.58 -13.86
C ASN A 45 12.51 13.90 -14.01
N ILE A 46 12.88 14.59 -15.09
CA ILE A 46 14.27 14.93 -15.43
C ILE A 46 14.93 15.76 -14.33
N GLY A 47 14.25 16.76 -13.78
CA GLY A 47 14.80 17.59 -12.69
C GLY A 47 15.10 16.76 -11.44
N SER A 48 14.15 15.91 -11.04
CA SER A 48 14.35 14.99 -9.91
C SER A 48 15.41 13.92 -10.18
N LEU A 49 15.63 13.54 -11.44
CA LEU A 49 16.72 12.65 -11.83
C LEU A 49 18.08 13.38 -11.69
N GLN A 50 18.19 14.61 -12.19
CA GLN A 50 19.40 15.45 -12.04
C GLN A 50 19.80 15.63 -10.58
N GLU A 51 18.84 16.00 -9.73
CA GLU A 51 19.05 16.15 -8.30
C GLU A 51 19.53 14.83 -7.66
N LYS A 52 18.91 13.70 -8.03
CA LYS A 52 19.30 12.40 -7.49
C LYS A 52 20.70 11.97 -7.92
N LEU A 53 21.08 12.19 -9.18
CA LEU A 53 22.43 11.93 -9.68
C LEU A 53 23.47 12.81 -8.99
N LYS A 54 23.15 14.09 -8.75
CA LYS A 54 24.00 15.02 -7.99
C LYS A 54 24.21 14.52 -6.56
N ASN A 55 23.13 14.13 -5.88
CA ASN A 55 23.18 13.64 -4.49
C ASN A 55 23.98 12.32 -4.36
N LEU A 56 24.02 11.52 -5.42
CA LEU A 56 24.81 10.29 -5.48
C LEU A 56 26.22 10.51 -6.06
N SER A 57 26.58 11.75 -6.42
CA SER A 57 27.86 12.11 -7.05
C SER A 57 28.16 11.33 -8.34
N VAL A 58 27.14 11.09 -9.15
CA VAL A 58 27.19 10.32 -10.42
C VAL A 58 26.52 11.08 -11.57
N VAL A 59 26.68 12.40 -11.60
CA VAL A 59 26.04 13.30 -12.58
C VAL A 59 26.41 12.93 -14.02
N ASP A 60 27.64 12.50 -14.24
CA ASP A 60 28.18 12.15 -15.56
C ASP A 60 28.10 10.64 -15.86
N SER A 61 27.24 9.89 -15.16
CA SER A 61 27.12 8.45 -15.39
C SER A 61 26.49 8.13 -16.74
N ASP A 62 27.15 7.25 -17.49
CA ASP A 62 26.61 6.61 -18.70
C ASP A 62 25.79 5.35 -18.39
N LYS A 63 25.55 5.04 -17.10
CA LYS A 63 24.88 3.83 -16.61
C LYS A 63 23.77 4.16 -15.60
N ILE A 64 22.98 5.20 -15.89
CA ILE A 64 21.91 5.66 -14.99
C ILE A 64 20.92 4.53 -14.65
N GLU A 65 20.61 3.64 -15.57
CA GLU A 65 19.76 2.46 -15.35
C GLU A 65 20.35 1.45 -14.37
N GLU A 66 21.67 1.43 -14.18
CA GLU A 66 22.37 0.62 -13.19
C GLU A 66 22.37 1.26 -11.79
N GLU A 67 22.30 2.60 -11.73
CA GLU A 67 22.43 3.38 -10.48
C GLU A 67 21.07 3.85 -9.92
N ILE A 68 20.15 4.24 -10.80
CA ILE A 68 18.84 4.78 -10.48
C ILE A 68 17.77 3.76 -10.83
N LYS A 69 17.11 3.23 -9.80
CA LYS A 69 16.19 2.10 -9.92
C LYS A 69 14.71 2.47 -9.88
N ASP A 70 14.42 3.72 -9.55
CA ASP A 70 13.11 4.35 -9.55
C ASP A 70 12.91 5.24 -10.80
N LEU A 71 13.45 4.81 -11.94
CA LEU A 71 13.22 5.45 -13.24
C LEU A 71 11.79 5.23 -13.73
N ALA A 72 11.24 4.04 -13.49
CA ALA A 72 9.81 3.76 -13.50
C ALA A 72 9.32 3.65 -12.05
N GLY A 73 8.16 4.23 -11.76
CA GLY A 73 7.55 4.18 -10.44
C GLY A 73 6.05 3.89 -10.53
N CYS A 74 5.57 3.03 -9.65
CA CYS A 74 4.16 2.76 -9.45
C CYS A 74 3.79 3.00 -7.99
N ARG A 75 2.65 3.61 -7.72
CA ARG A 75 2.17 3.85 -6.35
C ARG A 75 0.76 3.31 -6.19
N ILE A 76 0.62 2.35 -5.29
CA ILE A 76 -0.66 1.75 -4.92
C ILE A 76 -1.15 2.46 -3.67
N ILE A 77 -2.38 2.99 -3.72
CA ILE A 77 -2.98 3.75 -2.62
C ILE A 77 -4.25 3.01 -2.17
N PHE A 78 -4.24 2.52 -0.95
CA PHE A 78 -5.41 1.92 -0.28
C PHE A 78 -6.07 2.91 0.68
N TYR A 79 -7.32 2.66 1.05
CA TYR A 79 -7.97 3.46 2.10
C TYR A 79 -7.48 3.09 3.50
N TYR A 80 -7.27 1.80 3.78
CA TYR A 80 -7.07 1.30 5.14
C TYR A 80 -5.73 0.57 5.31
N ASN A 81 -5.17 0.61 6.53
CA ASN A 81 -3.91 -0.07 6.83
C ASN A 81 -4.03 -1.59 6.69
N ASN A 82 -5.19 -2.17 7.01
CA ASN A 82 -5.42 -3.61 6.85
C ASN A 82 -5.23 -4.08 5.39
N ASP A 83 -5.65 -3.28 4.40
CA ASP A 83 -5.46 -3.64 2.99
C ASP A 83 -4.00 -3.55 2.57
N VAL A 84 -3.24 -2.59 3.10
CA VAL A 84 -1.77 -2.53 2.91
C VAL A 84 -1.14 -3.82 3.45
N THR A 85 -1.47 -4.21 4.69
CA THR A 85 -0.94 -5.43 5.32
C THR A 85 -1.32 -6.68 4.53
N ARG A 86 -2.61 -6.83 4.19
CA ARG A 86 -3.11 -7.95 3.38
C ARG A 86 -2.45 -8.01 2.01
N PHE A 87 -2.23 -6.88 1.36
CA PHE A 87 -1.59 -6.83 0.04
C PHE A 87 -0.11 -7.20 0.10
N ILE A 88 0.62 -6.78 1.13
CA ILE A 88 2.01 -7.19 1.35
C ILE A 88 2.11 -8.70 1.59
N GLN A 89 1.13 -9.28 2.28
CA GLN A 89 1.11 -10.71 2.63
C GLN A 89 0.53 -11.61 1.54
N SER A 90 -0.20 -11.07 0.56
CA SER A 90 -0.94 -11.87 -0.42
C SER A 90 -0.06 -12.61 -1.43
N GLY A 91 1.19 -12.20 -1.60
CA GLY A 91 2.07 -12.75 -2.62
C GLY A 91 1.91 -12.12 -4.01
N ILE A 92 0.91 -11.25 -4.23
CA ILE A 92 0.59 -10.66 -5.55
C ILE A 92 1.84 -10.08 -6.25
N ILE A 93 2.70 -9.35 -5.53
CA ILE A 93 3.93 -8.79 -6.11
C ILE A 93 4.89 -9.90 -6.56
N ARG A 94 5.20 -10.85 -5.68
CA ARG A 94 6.13 -11.96 -5.96
C ARG A 94 5.61 -12.87 -7.08
N ASP A 95 4.30 -13.06 -7.15
CA ASP A 95 3.68 -13.95 -8.13
C ASP A 95 3.72 -13.32 -9.52
N ASN A 96 3.70 -11.98 -9.62
CA ASN A 96 3.71 -11.25 -10.89
C ASN A 96 5.07 -10.76 -11.36
N PHE A 97 6.02 -10.56 -10.45
CA PHE A 97 7.29 -9.87 -10.71
C PHE A 97 8.49 -10.60 -10.10
N ASP A 98 9.68 -10.34 -10.65
CA ASP A 98 10.95 -10.69 -10.00
C ASP A 98 11.34 -9.57 -9.03
N VAL A 99 11.53 -9.89 -7.76
CA VAL A 99 11.65 -8.92 -6.66
C VAL A 99 13.06 -8.89 -6.12
N ASP A 100 13.68 -7.72 -6.09
CA ASP A 100 14.93 -7.52 -5.39
C ASP A 100 14.68 -7.20 -3.92
N TYR A 101 14.58 -8.25 -3.10
CA TYR A 101 14.37 -8.10 -1.65
C TYR A 101 15.52 -7.41 -0.92
N LYS A 102 16.76 -7.47 -1.45
CA LYS A 102 17.93 -6.86 -0.80
C LYS A 102 17.86 -5.34 -0.89
N ARG A 103 17.34 -4.80 -1.99
CA ARG A 103 17.21 -3.36 -2.23
C ARG A 103 15.81 -2.80 -1.94
N SER A 104 14.82 -3.68 -1.75
CA SER A 104 13.48 -3.29 -1.31
C SER A 104 13.48 -2.85 0.16
N LYS A 105 12.60 -1.90 0.49
CA LYS A 105 12.39 -1.42 1.87
C LYS A 105 10.99 -1.84 2.29
N ILE A 106 10.90 -2.99 2.93
CA ILE A 106 9.63 -3.61 3.33
C ILE A 106 9.60 -3.65 4.85
N PHE A 107 8.64 -2.95 5.43
CA PHE A 107 8.39 -2.91 6.85
C PHE A 107 7.23 -3.86 7.16
N TYR A 108 7.57 -5.02 7.70
CA TYR A 108 6.58 -5.89 8.32
C TYR A 108 6.20 -5.27 9.66
N HIS A 109 4.90 -5.20 9.95
CA HIS A 109 4.40 -4.84 11.28
C HIS A 109 4.77 -5.97 12.28
N ASN A 110 6.06 -6.06 12.62
CA ASN A 110 6.49 -6.83 13.78
C ASN A 110 6.33 -5.93 15.01
N LYS A 111 5.80 -6.53 16.09
CA LYS A 111 5.44 -5.87 17.35
C LYS A 111 6.63 -5.19 18.07
N ASP A 112 7.86 -5.39 17.59
CA ASP A 112 9.11 -4.91 18.20
C ASP A 112 9.76 -3.73 17.46
N ALA A 113 9.09 -3.11 16.48
CA ALA A 113 9.61 -1.93 15.80
C ALA A 113 9.43 -0.66 16.65
N ASP A 114 10.24 -0.52 17.69
CA ASP A 114 10.32 0.63 18.61
C ASP A 114 10.72 1.97 17.94
N SER A 115 10.89 2.00 16.62
CA SER A 115 11.00 3.26 15.89
C SER A 115 9.61 3.65 15.39
N ALA A 116 9.03 4.69 15.99
CA ALA A 116 7.87 5.39 15.43
C ALA A 116 8.04 5.62 13.91
N ASN A 117 9.28 5.85 13.46
CA ASN A 117 9.68 6.02 12.06
C ASN A 117 9.35 4.87 11.09
N ALA A 118 9.29 3.62 11.57
CA ALA A 118 8.98 2.46 10.74
C ALA A 118 7.47 2.34 10.41
N GLN A 119 6.60 2.93 11.24
CA GLN A 119 5.15 2.93 11.00
C GLN A 119 4.72 3.98 9.96
N TYR A 120 5.59 4.95 9.64
CA TYR A 120 5.29 6.07 8.73
C TYR A 120 5.78 5.85 7.29
N THR A 121 6.70 4.91 7.07
CA THR A 121 7.35 4.73 5.77
C THR A 121 6.57 3.75 4.90
N ALA A 122 6.31 4.16 3.66
CA ALA A 122 5.70 3.26 2.70
C ALA A 122 6.57 2.04 2.43
N ASN A 123 5.93 0.95 2.03
CA ASN A 123 6.62 -0.24 1.58
C ASN A 123 7.05 -0.04 0.13
N HIS A 124 8.35 -0.15 -0.12
CA HIS A 124 8.94 0.04 -1.44
C HIS A 124 9.49 -1.28 -1.95
N TYR A 125 8.89 -1.79 -3.01
CA TYR A 125 9.36 -2.97 -3.72
C TYR A 125 10.12 -2.53 -4.95
N LEU A 126 11.30 -3.11 -5.16
CA LEU A 126 12.03 -2.95 -6.41
C LEU A 126 11.86 -4.21 -7.26
N VAL A 127 11.27 -4.04 -8.45
CA VAL A 127 10.82 -5.17 -9.26
C VAL A 127 11.25 -5.09 -10.72
N LYS A 128 11.28 -6.26 -11.36
CA LYS A 128 11.37 -6.49 -12.81
C LYS A 128 10.20 -7.34 -13.28
N LEU A 129 9.91 -7.31 -14.58
CA LEU A 129 9.14 -8.41 -15.16
C LEU A 129 9.94 -9.71 -15.03
N LYS A 130 9.23 -10.81 -14.78
CA LYS A 130 9.85 -12.13 -14.77
C LYS A 130 10.33 -12.50 -16.18
N PRO A 131 11.42 -13.27 -16.32
CA PRO A 131 11.95 -13.66 -17.63
C PRO A 131 10.91 -14.29 -18.56
N GLU A 132 10.01 -15.11 -18.03
CA GLU A 132 8.92 -15.74 -18.79
C GLU A 132 7.98 -14.73 -19.46
N LYS A 133 7.82 -13.53 -18.90
CA LYS A 133 7.00 -12.46 -19.49
C LYS A 133 7.77 -11.71 -20.57
N THR A 134 9.07 -11.48 -20.40
CA THR A 134 9.86 -10.68 -21.35
C THR A 134 10.18 -11.43 -22.66
N PHE A 135 9.91 -12.73 -22.74
CA PHE A 135 9.88 -13.47 -24.00
C PHE A 135 8.67 -13.15 -24.89
N LEU A 136 7.60 -12.55 -24.33
CA LEU A 136 6.44 -12.14 -25.11
C LEU A 136 6.74 -10.84 -25.86
N PRO A 137 6.41 -10.72 -27.16
CA PRO A 137 6.72 -9.54 -27.98
C PRO A 137 6.24 -8.22 -27.37
N GLU A 138 5.10 -8.22 -26.68
CA GLU A 138 4.53 -7.03 -26.03
C GLU A 138 5.35 -6.52 -24.82
N TYR A 139 6.23 -7.35 -24.25
CA TYR A 139 7.01 -7.02 -23.05
C TYR A 139 8.53 -7.06 -23.27
N GLN A 140 8.97 -7.45 -24.47
CA GLN A 140 10.39 -7.59 -24.81
C GLN A 140 11.17 -6.29 -24.58
N ASP A 141 10.57 -5.14 -24.89
CA ASP A 141 11.15 -3.81 -24.67
C ASP A 141 11.43 -3.49 -23.18
N PHE A 142 10.79 -4.20 -22.26
CA PHE A 142 10.89 -3.97 -20.82
C PHE A 142 11.88 -4.89 -20.12
N ASP A 143 12.59 -5.73 -20.88
CA ASP A 143 13.56 -6.65 -20.31
C ASP A 143 14.65 -5.91 -19.52
N GLY A 144 14.92 -6.41 -18.31
CA GLY A 144 15.91 -5.82 -17.42
C GLY A 144 15.55 -4.45 -16.80
N LEU A 145 14.41 -3.84 -17.14
CA LEU A 145 14.00 -2.55 -16.57
C LEU A 145 13.50 -2.68 -15.13
N TRP A 146 13.87 -1.71 -14.30
CA TRP A 146 13.47 -1.66 -12.89
C TRP A 146 12.28 -0.73 -12.67
N CYS A 147 11.32 -1.16 -11.84
CA CYS A 147 10.21 -0.35 -11.36
C CYS A 147 10.18 -0.36 -9.84
N GLU A 148 10.07 0.82 -9.21
CA GLU A 148 9.78 0.95 -7.79
C GLU A 148 8.26 0.97 -7.57
N ILE A 149 7.73 -0.04 -6.88
CA ILE A 149 6.33 -0.09 -6.44
C ILE A 149 6.25 0.39 -4.99
N GLN A 150 5.52 1.48 -4.75
CA GLN A 150 5.30 2.04 -3.42
C GLN A 150 3.87 1.76 -2.95
N ILE A 151 3.71 1.25 -1.74
CA ILE A 151 2.40 0.93 -1.18
C ILE A 151 2.09 1.87 -0.02
N HIS A 152 0.97 2.60 -0.15
CA HIS A 152 0.54 3.62 0.80
C HIS A 152 -0.93 3.45 1.19
N THR A 153 -1.29 3.99 2.36
CA THR A 153 -2.67 4.44 2.60
C THR A 153 -2.87 5.86 2.05
N ILE A 154 -4.13 6.29 1.90
CA ILE A 154 -4.46 7.65 1.48
C ILE A 154 -3.84 8.73 2.40
N LEU A 155 -3.81 8.49 3.71
CA LEU A 155 -3.23 9.42 4.69
C LEU A 155 -1.70 9.48 4.56
N ASN A 156 -1.04 8.33 4.40
CA ASN A 156 0.40 8.27 4.19
C ASN A 156 0.79 8.91 2.85
N HIS A 157 -0.04 8.73 1.81
CA HIS A 157 0.16 9.36 0.51
C HIS A 157 0.06 10.89 0.62
N ALA A 158 -1.00 11.41 1.25
CA ALA A 158 -1.17 12.85 1.45
C ALA A 158 0.00 13.47 2.22
N TRP A 159 0.47 12.80 3.27
CA TRP A 159 1.65 13.24 4.02
C TRP A 159 2.93 13.19 3.17
N SER A 160 3.16 12.10 2.43
CA SER A 160 4.36 11.90 1.61
C SER A 160 4.48 12.97 0.53
N GLU A 161 3.38 13.30 -0.16
CA GLU A 161 3.37 14.36 -1.18
C GLU A 161 3.64 15.73 -0.56
N THR A 162 2.97 16.06 0.54
CA THR A 162 3.20 17.32 1.27
C THR A 162 4.65 17.46 1.73
N ASN A 163 5.20 16.38 2.28
CA ASN A 163 6.59 16.33 2.73
C ASN A 163 7.58 16.47 1.57
N HIS A 164 7.31 15.82 0.43
CA HIS A 164 8.16 15.90 -0.75
C HIS A 164 8.18 17.32 -1.34
N ASP A 165 7.03 17.97 -1.41
CA ASP A 165 6.95 19.33 -1.96
C ASP A 165 7.58 20.40 -1.05
N ILE A 166 7.51 20.24 0.27
CA ILE A 166 8.06 21.23 1.23
C ILE A 166 9.54 20.97 1.55
N LEU A 167 9.92 19.71 1.79
CA LEU A 167 11.23 19.37 2.38
C LEU A 167 12.19 18.63 1.46
N TYR A 168 11.70 18.00 0.39
CA TYR A 168 12.58 17.25 -0.51
C TYR A 168 13.15 18.14 -1.62
N LYS A 169 12.33 19.03 -2.19
CA LYS A 169 12.76 20.11 -3.08
C LYS A 169 13.33 21.29 -2.28
N LYS A 170 14.30 21.06 -1.37
CA LYS A 170 14.85 22.14 -0.53
C LYS A 170 15.46 23.22 -1.44
N PRO A 171 14.97 24.47 -1.42
CA PRO A 171 15.68 25.56 -2.06
C PRO A 171 17.05 25.71 -1.38
N GLN A 172 18.09 26.08 -2.14
CA GLN A 172 19.37 26.46 -1.56
C GLN A 172 19.12 27.59 -0.56
N THR A 173 19.49 27.36 0.69
CA THR A 173 19.18 28.29 1.77
C THR A 173 20.19 29.40 1.92
N GLU A 174 21.40 29.33 1.35
CA GLU A 174 22.46 30.38 1.39
C GLU A 174 22.51 31.18 2.73
N GLY A 175 22.45 30.47 3.87
CA GLY A 175 22.48 31.07 5.21
C GLY A 175 21.13 31.59 5.77
N PHE A 176 20.03 31.47 5.04
CA PHE A 176 18.68 31.86 5.43
C PHE A 176 17.73 30.66 5.59
N GLY A 177 17.06 30.57 6.74
CA GLY A 177 15.89 29.70 6.88
C GLY A 177 16.16 28.20 7.09
N GLU A 178 17.41 27.77 7.29
CA GLU A 178 17.71 26.35 7.58
C GLU A 178 17.01 25.86 8.86
N ASN A 179 17.11 26.64 9.95
CA ASN A 179 16.40 26.35 11.20
C ASN A 179 14.87 26.34 11.00
N LEU A 180 14.34 27.21 10.14
CA LEU A 180 12.93 27.26 9.81
C LEU A 180 12.50 25.99 9.04
N LEU A 181 13.25 25.58 8.00
CA LEU A 181 13.00 24.34 7.25
C LEU A 181 13.07 23.11 8.15
N ASN A 182 14.06 23.04 9.04
CA ASN A 182 14.17 21.95 10.01
C ASN A 182 12.96 21.94 10.96
N SER A 183 12.50 23.11 11.43
CA SER A 183 11.29 23.20 12.26
C SER A 183 10.01 22.81 11.51
N MET A 184 9.91 23.12 10.21
CA MET A 184 8.81 22.69 9.36
C MET A 184 8.80 21.17 9.19
N GLY A 185 9.98 20.57 9.01
CA GLY A 185 10.11 19.11 8.95
C GLY A 185 9.68 18.42 10.25
N LYS A 186 10.09 18.98 11.39
CA LYS A 186 9.61 18.50 12.69
C LYS A 186 8.09 18.63 12.82
N LYS A 187 7.49 19.75 12.39
CA LYS A 187 6.03 19.93 12.40
C LYS A 187 5.31 18.91 11.51
N LEU A 188 5.84 18.61 10.33
CA LEU A 188 5.27 17.59 9.44
C LEU A 188 5.32 16.19 10.09
N ASN A 189 6.44 15.81 10.69
CA ASN A 189 6.55 14.55 11.43
C ASN A 189 5.57 14.50 12.61
N ASP A 190 5.40 15.61 13.33
CA ASP A 190 4.41 15.75 14.40
C ASP A 190 2.98 15.55 13.88
N VAL A 191 2.64 16.10 12.70
CA VAL A 191 1.31 15.91 12.08
C VAL A 191 1.05 14.44 11.78
N MET A 192 2.05 13.74 11.24
CA MET A 192 1.95 12.31 10.97
C MET A 192 1.67 11.51 12.24
N GLY A 193 2.49 11.71 13.27
CA GLY A 193 2.38 10.95 14.53
C GLY A 193 1.16 11.31 15.36
N LYS A 194 0.78 12.59 15.44
CA LYS A 194 -0.31 13.06 16.30
C LYS A 194 -1.69 12.94 15.68
N TYR A 195 -1.81 13.02 14.35
CA TYR A 195 -3.10 13.09 13.68
C TYR A 195 -3.31 11.98 12.67
N LEU A 196 -2.37 11.77 11.73
CA LEU A 196 -2.63 10.89 10.60
C LEU A 196 -2.58 9.40 10.96
N ILE A 197 -1.62 8.98 11.77
CA ILE A 197 -1.57 7.59 12.26
C ILE A 197 -2.82 7.25 13.10
N PRO A 198 -3.17 8.04 14.15
CA PRO A 198 -4.38 7.76 14.94
C PRO A 198 -5.64 7.73 14.07
N ALA A 199 -5.79 8.68 13.15
CA ALA A 199 -6.92 8.69 12.22
C ALA A 199 -6.96 7.45 11.33
N GLY A 200 -5.81 6.96 10.86
CA GLY A 200 -5.72 5.72 10.09
C GLY A 200 -6.22 4.50 10.86
N TYR A 201 -5.88 4.38 12.15
CA TYR A 201 -6.38 3.31 13.02
C TYR A 201 -7.88 3.45 13.29
N GLU A 202 -8.37 4.67 13.56
CA GLU A 202 -9.80 4.91 13.79
C GLU A 202 -10.64 4.62 12.54
N PHE A 203 -10.19 5.03 11.35
CA PHE A 203 -10.87 4.69 10.09
C PHE A 203 -10.91 3.19 9.85
N GLN A 204 -9.82 2.48 10.14
CA GLN A 204 -9.82 1.03 10.06
C GLN A 204 -10.80 0.40 11.05
N LYS A 205 -10.83 0.88 12.29
CA LYS A 205 -11.75 0.36 13.32
C LYS A 205 -13.22 0.56 12.90
N ILE A 206 -13.57 1.76 12.45
CA ILE A 206 -14.92 2.06 11.95
C ILE A 206 -15.27 1.18 10.76
N GLN A 207 -14.32 0.93 9.85
CA GLN A 207 -14.53 0.02 8.73
C GLN A 207 -14.80 -1.42 9.19
N LEU A 208 -14.04 -1.92 10.17
CA LEU A 208 -14.26 -3.24 10.75
C LEU A 208 -15.61 -3.34 11.45
N ASP A 209 -15.96 -2.34 12.25
CA ASP A 209 -17.27 -2.27 12.93
C ASP A 209 -18.42 -2.28 11.92
N TYR A 210 -18.28 -1.56 10.79
CA TYR A 210 -19.27 -1.58 9.71
C TYR A 210 -19.37 -2.96 9.03
N GLN A 211 -18.25 -3.67 8.83
CA GLN A 211 -18.28 -5.03 8.29
C GLN A 211 -18.97 -5.99 9.26
N HIS A 212 -18.64 -5.94 10.56
CA HIS A 212 -19.31 -6.74 11.58
C HIS A 212 -20.82 -6.47 11.60
N PHE A 213 -21.24 -5.20 11.49
CA PHE A 213 -22.65 -4.85 11.38
C PHE A 213 -23.35 -5.48 10.16
N LEU A 214 -22.72 -5.42 8.97
CA LEU A 214 -23.27 -6.05 7.76
C LEU A 214 -23.35 -7.58 7.88
N GLU A 215 -22.34 -8.20 8.48
CA GLU A 215 -22.34 -9.64 8.76
C GLU A 215 -23.43 -10.01 9.75
N GLY A 216 -23.58 -9.24 10.83
CA GLY A 216 -24.63 -9.40 11.82
C GLY A 216 -26.03 -9.33 11.20
N LYS A 217 -26.27 -8.31 10.37
CA LYS A 217 -27.53 -8.18 9.62
C LYS A 217 -27.77 -9.37 8.68
N THR A 218 -26.72 -9.90 8.05
CA THR A 218 -26.82 -11.08 7.18
C THR A 218 -27.15 -12.33 7.98
N LEU A 219 -26.52 -12.50 9.14
CA LEU A 219 -26.79 -13.59 10.06
C LEU A 219 -28.23 -13.51 10.59
N LEU A 220 -28.65 -12.35 11.08
CA LEU A 220 -30.02 -12.09 11.55
C LEU A 220 -31.10 -12.49 10.54
N ASN A 221 -30.91 -12.11 9.27
CA ASN A 221 -31.84 -12.43 8.20
C ASN A 221 -31.74 -13.89 7.74
N SER A 222 -30.78 -14.66 8.26
CA SER A 222 -30.61 -16.07 7.93
C SER A 222 -31.27 -16.96 8.98
N ASN A 223 -31.79 -18.12 8.58
CA ASN A 223 -32.32 -19.08 9.53
C ASN A 223 -31.17 -19.81 10.25
N ILE A 224 -30.50 -19.11 11.17
CA ILE A 224 -29.29 -19.59 11.85
C ILE A 224 -29.57 -20.89 12.59
N MET A 225 -30.73 -21.01 13.24
CA MET A 225 -31.07 -22.22 13.98
C MET A 225 -31.17 -23.42 13.05
N GLN A 226 -31.74 -23.25 11.86
CA GLN A 226 -31.75 -24.29 10.83
C GLN A 226 -30.32 -24.61 10.36
N LYS A 227 -29.48 -23.60 10.09
CA LYS A 227 -28.08 -23.80 9.67
C LYS A 227 -27.23 -24.52 10.71
N VAL A 228 -27.47 -24.28 12.01
CA VAL A 228 -26.79 -24.98 13.11
C VAL A 228 -27.31 -26.41 13.21
N LYS A 229 -28.63 -26.63 13.17
CA LYS A 229 -29.24 -27.96 13.24
C LYS A 229 -28.80 -28.86 12.08
N ASP A 230 -28.78 -28.33 10.86
CA ASP A 230 -28.48 -29.07 9.64
C ASP A 230 -26.99 -29.35 9.40
N ASN A 231 -26.09 -28.60 10.06
CA ASN A 231 -24.65 -28.85 9.94
C ASN A 231 -24.25 -30.06 10.78
N VAL A 232 -23.55 -31.04 10.21
CA VAL A 232 -23.03 -32.20 10.97
C VAL A 232 -21.70 -31.92 11.67
N ASP A 233 -20.97 -30.87 11.25
CA ASP A 233 -19.69 -30.49 11.82
C ASP A 233 -19.87 -29.53 13.02
N ASN A 234 -19.40 -29.97 14.19
CA ASN A 234 -19.48 -29.19 15.43
C ASN A 234 -18.59 -27.93 15.41
N ASN A 235 -17.49 -27.93 14.65
CA ASN A 235 -16.65 -26.74 14.51
C ASN A 235 -17.39 -25.65 13.73
N VAL A 236 -18.05 -26.03 12.63
CA VAL A 236 -18.87 -25.11 11.83
C VAL A 236 -20.04 -24.57 12.65
N ARG A 237 -20.70 -25.41 13.45
CA ARG A 237 -21.75 -24.96 14.39
C ARG A 237 -21.23 -23.95 15.40
N TYR A 238 -20.07 -24.22 16.00
CA TYR A 238 -19.43 -23.31 16.96
C TYR A 238 -19.10 -21.96 16.33
N GLU A 239 -18.50 -21.95 15.13
CA GLU A 239 -18.18 -20.71 14.41
C GLU A 239 -19.42 -19.89 14.08
N ILE A 240 -20.51 -20.52 13.66
CA ILE A 240 -21.78 -19.82 13.39
C ILE A 240 -22.30 -19.14 14.66
N LEU A 241 -22.28 -19.84 15.79
CA LEU A 241 -22.78 -19.32 17.06
C LEU A 241 -21.89 -18.21 17.64
N GLU A 242 -20.56 -18.36 17.60
CA GLU A 242 -19.65 -17.30 18.05
C GLU A 242 -19.77 -16.06 17.17
N ARG A 243 -19.83 -16.19 15.84
CA ARG A 243 -20.07 -15.03 14.96
C ARG A 243 -21.41 -14.34 15.23
N TYR A 244 -22.46 -15.10 15.52
CA TYR A 244 -23.76 -14.51 15.87
C TYR A 244 -23.70 -13.74 17.19
N LYS A 245 -23.03 -14.33 18.19
CA LYS A 245 -22.79 -13.74 19.51
C LYS A 245 -21.92 -12.48 19.44
N GLU A 246 -20.92 -12.45 18.57
CA GLU A 246 -20.04 -11.28 18.44
C GLU A 246 -20.65 -10.19 17.55
N TYR A 247 -21.26 -10.55 16.41
CA TYR A 247 -21.61 -9.59 15.36
C TYR A 247 -23.08 -9.24 15.28
N THR A 248 -23.97 -9.96 15.96
CA THR A 248 -25.42 -9.70 15.88
C THR A 248 -26.01 -9.36 17.23
N LEU A 249 -25.74 -10.21 18.21
CA LEU A 249 -26.29 -10.13 19.55
C LEU A 249 -26.08 -8.79 20.28
N PRO A 250 -24.88 -8.17 20.27
CA PRO A 250 -24.64 -6.90 20.95
C PRO A 250 -25.36 -5.70 20.32
N HIS A 251 -25.96 -5.87 19.14
CA HIS A 251 -26.58 -4.80 18.37
C HIS A 251 -28.12 -4.83 18.40
N PHE A 252 -28.72 -5.76 19.14
CA PHE A 252 -30.16 -5.70 19.42
C PHE A 252 -30.45 -4.68 20.52
N ASP A 253 -31.47 -3.85 20.31
CA ASP A 253 -31.94 -2.88 21.30
C ASP A 253 -32.36 -3.56 22.63
N ASN A 254 -32.86 -4.80 22.55
CA ASN A 254 -33.12 -5.64 23.72
C ASN A 254 -32.56 -7.06 23.54
N TYR A 255 -31.25 -7.17 23.72
CA TYR A 255 -30.49 -8.42 23.59
C TYR A 255 -31.00 -9.60 24.45
N GLN A 256 -31.58 -9.34 25.63
CA GLN A 256 -32.02 -10.41 26.55
C GLN A 256 -33.25 -11.19 26.04
N ASP A 257 -34.17 -10.50 25.35
CA ASP A 257 -35.37 -11.15 24.79
C ASP A 257 -35.01 -12.07 23.62
N GLU A 258 -34.05 -11.65 22.78
CA GLU A 258 -33.59 -12.42 21.63
C GLU A 258 -32.74 -13.63 22.02
N LEU A 259 -31.89 -13.50 23.05
CA LEU A 259 -31.23 -14.64 23.68
C LEU A 259 -32.25 -15.67 24.17
N GLY A 260 -33.34 -15.20 24.79
CA GLY A 260 -34.42 -16.05 25.29
C GLY A 260 -35.09 -16.87 24.18
N ASN A 261 -35.27 -16.30 22.99
CA ASN A 261 -35.86 -16.99 21.84
C ASN A 261 -34.91 -18.04 21.24
N ILE A 262 -33.60 -17.79 21.28
CA ILE A 262 -32.58 -18.70 20.74
C ILE A 262 -32.32 -19.87 21.67
N ILE A 263 -32.28 -19.65 22.99
CA ILE A 263 -32.04 -20.72 23.99
C ILE A 263 -33.24 -21.67 24.11
N ARG A 264 -34.45 -21.22 23.73
CA ARG A 264 -35.69 -22.02 23.78
C ARG A 264 -35.87 -22.96 22.57
N HIS A 265 -35.02 -22.90 21.56
CA HIS A 265 -35.12 -23.68 20.31
C HIS A 265 -33.87 -24.49 19.99
#